data_AF-A0A0D3BD39-F1
#
_entry.id   AF-A0A0D3BD39-F1
#
_cell.length_a   1.000
_cell.length_b   1.000
_cell.length_c   1.000
_cell.angle_alpha   90.00
_cell.angle_beta   90.00
_cell.angle_gamma   90.00
#
_symmetry.space_group_name_H-M   'P 1'
#
loop_
_entity.id
_entity.type
_entity.pdbx_description
1 polymer ?
#
loop_
_entity_poly.entity_id
_entity_poly.type
_entity_poly.pdbx_seq_one_letter_code
_entity_poly.pdbx_strand_id
1 'polypeptide(L)' 'MAEVDRILIPQGTFIVSDDMEKIGEIEKMVESLKWNVIMTQSRYEKGVISVQKSWWSPTEVETITSAIASERELV' A
#
# COMPACT_ATOMS: atom_id res chain seq x y z
N MET A 1 -0.10 -3.59 -7.95
CA MET A 1 -0.28 -2.36 -7.14
C MET A 1 -1.71 -2.37 -6.61
N ALA A 2 -1.88 -2.37 -5.30
CA ALA A 2 -3.21 -2.37 -4.69
C ALA A 2 -3.89 -1.00 -4.88
N GLU A 3 -5.18 -0.97 -5.22
CA GLU A 3 -5.89 0.28 -5.50
C GLU A 3 -5.98 1.19 -4.26
N VAL A 4 -6.16 0.58 -3.09
CA VAL A 4 -6.16 1.25 -1.78
C VAL A 4 -4.87 2.01 -1.50
N ASP A 5 -3.74 1.56 -2.03
CA ASP A 5 -2.45 2.27 -1.86
C ASP A 5 -2.42 3.59 -2.62
N ARG A 6 -3.18 3.75 -3.70
CA ARG A 6 -3.28 5.04 -4.40
C ARG A 6 -4.22 6.03 -3.71
N ILE A 7 -5.17 5.51 -2.93
CA ILE A 7 -6.21 6.30 -2.26
C ILE A 7 -5.71 6.80 -0.90
N LEU A 8 -5.03 5.94 -0.14
CA LEU A 8 -4.55 6.30 1.20
C LEU A 8 -3.37 7.27 1.11
N ILE A 9 -3.45 8.38 1.83
CA ILE A 9 -2.30 9.28 2.02
C ILE A 9 -1.32 8.69 3.05
N PRO A 10 -0.03 9.06 3.01
CA PRO A 10 0.91 8.72 4.07
C PRO A 10 0.35 9.08 5.45
N GLN A 11 0.63 8.27 6.47
CA GLN A 11 0.06 8.35 7.83
C GLN A 11 -1.44 8.03 7.93
N GLY A 12 -2.15 7.83 6.82
CA GLY A 12 -3.52 7.37 6.82
C GLY A 12 -3.66 5.98 7.46
N THR A 13 -4.73 5.79 8.23
CA THR A 13 -5.04 4.52 8.89
C THR A 13 -6.03 3.73 8.05
N PHE A 14 -5.76 2.44 7.86
CA PHE A 14 -6.64 1.49 7.21
C PHE A 14 -7.03 0.41 8.22
N ILE A 15 -8.34 0.24 8.46
CA ILE A 15 -8.88 -0.69 9.44
C ILE A 15 -9.82 -1.65 8.71
N VAL A 16 -9.57 -2.95 8.84
CA VAL A 16 -10.39 -4.00 8.22
C VAL A 16 -10.85 -4.97 9.30
N SER A 17 -12.10 -5.39 9.22
CA SER A 17 -12.72 -6.40 10.08
C SER A 17 -13.28 -7.50 9.18
N ASP A 18 -12.73 -8.71 9.27
CA ASP A 18 -13.11 -9.85 8.42
C ASP A 18 -12.74 -11.18 9.10
N ASP A 19 -12.90 -12.30 8.43
CA ASP A 19 -12.48 -13.61 8.91
C ASP A 19 -10.95 -13.68 9.09
N MET A 20 -10.48 -14.48 10.06
CA MET A 20 -9.03 -14.57 10.36
C MET A 20 -8.17 -14.98 9.15
N GLU A 21 -8.70 -15.79 8.24
CA GLU A 21 -7.99 -16.19 7.02
C GLU A 21 -7.64 -14.98 6.14
N LYS A 22 -8.64 -14.14 5.84
CA LYS A 22 -8.46 -12.91 5.04
C LYS A 22 -7.58 -11.89 5.75
N ILE A 23 -7.69 -11.80 7.07
CA ILE A 23 -6.81 -10.91 7.87
C ILE A 23 -5.34 -11.29 7.67
N GLY A 24 -5.00 -12.59 7.63
CA GLY A 24 -3.65 -13.06 7.34
C GLY A 24 -3.19 -12.77 5.91
N GLU A 25 -4.10 -12.79 4.92
CA GLU A 25 -3.79 -12.36 3.55
C GLU A 25 -3.51 -10.86 3.47
N ILE A 26 -4.34 -10.05 4.15
CA ILE A 26 -4.17 -8.60 4.21
C ILE A 26 -2.85 -8.26 4.90
N GLU A 27 -2.48 -8.94 5.99
CA GLU A 27 -1.21 -8.75 6.69
C GLU A 27 0.00 -8.94 5.77
N LYS A 28 0.03 -10.03 4.97
CA LYS A 28 1.09 -10.26 3.99
C LYS A 28 1.15 -9.19 2.89
N MET A 29 -0.02 -8.71 2.46
CA MET A 29 -0.12 -7.65 1.46
C MET A 29 0.46 -6.33 2.00
N VAL A 30 0.08 -5.93 3.22
CA VAL A 30 0.54 -4.66 3.82
C VAL A 30 2.03 -4.68 4.16
N GLU A 31 2.59 -5.83 4.56
CA GLU A 31 4.04 -6.01 4.73
C GLU A 31 4.79 -5.78 3.41
N SER A 32 4.25 -6.33 2.31
CA SER A 32 4.82 -6.14 0.98
C SER A 32 4.79 -4.68 0.52
N LEU A 33 3.74 -3.93 0.92
CA LEU A 33 3.60 -2.49 0.67
C LEU A 33 4.41 -1.61 1.64
N LYS A 34 5.16 -2.20 2.58
CA LYS A 34 5.92 -1.48 3.63
C LYS A 34 5.04 -0.61 4.53
N TRP A 35 3.79 -1.00 4.74
CA TRP A 35 2.92 -0.32 5.70
C TRP A 35 3.22 -0.82 7.12
N ASN A 36 2.89 0.00 8.12
CA ASN A 36 3.11 -0.33 9.52
C ASN A 36 1.87 -1.02 10.09
N VAL A 37 2.02 -2.23 10.64
CA VAL A 37 0.94 -2.88 11.39
C VAL A 37 0.89 -2.29 12.80
N ILE A 38 -0.23 -1.68 13.17
CA ILE A 38 -0.41 -1.05 14.49
C ILE A 38 -1.05 -2.04 15.46
N MET A 39 -2.06 -2.79 15.01
CA MET A 39 -2.82 -3.66 15.89
C MET A 39 -3.56 -4.75 15.12
N THR A 40 -3.54 -5.97 15.65
CA THR A 40 -4.36 -7.09 15.18
C THR A 40 -5.12 -7.66 16.38
N GLN A 41 -6.45 -7.71 16.31
CA GLN A 41 -7.31 -8.28 17.35
C GLN A 41 -8.20 -9.37 16.76
N SER A 42 -8.42 -10.47 17.49
CA SER A 42 -9.32 -11.53 17.07
C SER A 42 -10.36 -11.82 18.14
N ARG A 43 -11.64 -11.93 17.77
CA ARG A 43 -12.73 -12.32 18.67
C ARG A 43 -13.75 -13.18 17.93
N TYR A 44 -14.01 -14.39 18.45
CA TYR A 44 -15.01 -15.32 17.92
C TYR A 44 -14.93 -15.48 16.39
N GLU A 45 -13.77 -15.93 15.90
CA GLU A 45 -13.47 -16.24 14.49
C GLU A 45 -13.36 -15.04 13.54
N LYS A 46 -13.74 -13.83 13.99
CA LYS A 46 -13.50 -12.58 13.27
C LYS A 46 -12.23 -11.90 13.76
N GLY A 47 -11.41 -11.45 12.83
CA GLY A 47 -10.21 -10.65 13.07
C GLY A 47 -10.42 -9.20 12.63
N VAL A 48 -9.74 -8.29 13.31
CA VAL A 48 -9.63 -6.87 12.97
C VAL A 48 -8.15 -6.54 12.87
N ILE A 49 -7.75 -5.90 11.77
CA ILE A 49 -6.40 -5.39 11.58
C ILE A 49 -6.45 -3.87 11.37
N SER A 50 -5.56 -3.16 12.04
CA SER A 50 -5.33 -1.73 11.90
C SER A 50 -3.89 -1.51 11.45
N VAL A 51 -3.74 -0.88 10.30
CA VAL A 51 -2.46 -0.62 9.65
C VAL A 51 -2.37 0.86 9.28
N GLN A 52 -1.16 1.37 9.21
CA GLN A 52 -0.89 2.75 8.82
C GLN A 52 0.03 2.77 7.62
N LYS A 53 -0.36 3.53 6.59
CA LYS A 53 0.48 3.73 5.42
C LYS A 53 1.74 4.52 5.80
N SER A 54 2.89 3.96 5.43
CA SER A 54 4.18 4.60 5.69
C SER A 54 4.46 5.72 4.69
N TRP A 55 5.56 6.45 4.91
CA TRP A 55 6.08 7.42 3.95
C TRP A 55 6.80 6.78 2.76
N TRP A 56 6.81 5.44 2.70
CA TRP A 56 7.51 4.72 1.65
C TRP A 56 6.82 4.94 0.30
N SER A 57 7.63 5.27 -0.70
CA SER A 57 7.25 5.28 -2.11
C SER A 57 8.29 4.46 -2.87
N PRO A 58 7.90 3.65 -3.87
CA PRO A 58 8.86 3.00 -4.74
C PRO A 58 9.73 4.07 -5.43
N THR A 59 11.04 3.91 -5.35
CA THR A 59 12.03 4.82 -5.96
C THR A 59 12.31 4.50 -7.43
N GLU A 60 11.71 3.42 -7.96
CA GLU A 60 11.87 3.01 -9.35
C GLU A 60 11.09 3.98 -10.24
N VAL A 61 11.82 4.97 -10.76
CA VAL A 61 11.33 5.89 -11.79
C VAL A 61 11.52 5.25 -13.14
N GLU A 62 10.42 4.80 -13.75
CA GLU A 62 10.40 4.45 -15.16
C GLU A 62 10.69 5.72 -15.98
N THR A 63 11.87 5.78 -16.58
CA THR A 63 12.20 6.88 -17.48
C THR A 63 11.39 6.68 -18.76
N ILE A 64 10.37 7.51 -18.96
CA ILE A 64 9.58 7.49 -20.18
C ILE A 64 10.44 8.07 -21.31
N THR A 65 11.16 7.21 -22.02
CA THR A 65 12.08 7.57 -23.11
C THR A 65 11.39 8.37 -24.22
N SER A 66 10.09 8.14 -24.41
CA SER A 66 9.26 8.89 -25.36
C SER A 66 9.03 10.35 -24.94
N ALA A 67 9.01 10.66 -23.64
CA ALA A 67 8.77 12.01 -23.14
C ALA A 67 10.03 12.90 -23.27
N ILE A 68 11.20 12.32 -23.05
CA ILE A 68 12.50 13.01 -23.19
C ILE A 68 12.91 13.22 -24.66
N ALA A 69 12.40 12.41 -25.58
CA ALA A 69 12.73 12.50 -27.01
C ALA A 69 12.11 13.74 -27.67
N SER A 70 10.86 14.08 -27.32
CA SER A 70 10.18 15.27 -27.86
C SER A 70 10.81 16.60 -27.42
N GLU A 71 11.55 16.64 -26.31
CA GLU A 71 12.27 17.85 -25.88
C GLU A 71 13.55 18.10 -26.69
N ARG A 72 14.11 17.09 -27.36
CA ARG A 72 15.35 17.22 -28.14
C ARG A 72 15.13 17.64 -29.59
N GLU A 73 13.89 17.64 -30.08
CA GLU A 73 13.55 18.10 -31.43
C GLU A 73 13.22 19.61 -31.50
N LEU A 74 13.29 20.32 -30.37
CA LEU A 74 13.02 21.76 -30.26
C LEU A 74 14.28 22.63 -30.09
N VAL A 75 15.48 22.08 -30.32
CA VAL A 75 16.77 22.81 -30.28
C VAL A 75 17.51 22.75 -31.61
#